data_AF-A0A364KWV2-F1
#
_entry.id   AF-A0A364KWV2-F1
#
_cell.length_a   1.000
_cell.length_b   1.000
_cell.length_c   1.000
_cell.angle_alpha   90.00
_cell.angle_beta   90.00
_cell.angle_gamma   90.00
#
_symmetry.space_group_name_H-M   'P 1'
#
loop_
_entity.id
_entity.type
_entity.pdbx_description
1 polymer ?
#
loop_
_entity_poly.entity_id
_entity_poly.type
_entity_poly.pdbx_seq_one_letter_code
_entity_poly.pdbx_strand_id
1 'polypeptide(L)'
;MASALDLSNWMKYLEPSEYVIDSYIPCSHDASAYPYASALDPIHDAAGSICQSGNYTDQLLAGSRYFDMRITRSANLLVMKHNIITFQTFETVLNQIKGFANAHKSEFIFLDLDFNHSDDIASDVLDTLIKILGDGKEDAFATAHVAADGKSYNKALTWAKLKEDGKQFIIIWGEDETVNGDTTHYYCDKLWAPQAADIRDNWSADYEDKSPQEIVDWLDQALKIRKKEKLWITQLIDTPKRSYLPGHHPRDCDSRAAPIFNEWVTHRSTGLGIVKRDFVNEGWNQAGIHYVIRLNKFAQSPDIPLGAEIDYLNSIRLKTLDGRYLAVDIQPPGNGKLSLLTVVDEPSDNTRFLIRERRKNSAWTWPFSGNLDADSCGANGNIRLAHVDSSIGNDTVLSCVKDSGGFLYWGVSWDQADERETFLPYNPADTGSKDVIRHGNIIVIRTLWHMYWKVDFDESYHTRVYASAGPIADATQFVVEKA
;
A
#
# COMPACT_ATOMS: atom_id res chain seq x y z
N MET A 1 -7.41 -3.13 25.49
CA MET A 1 -7.76 -4.08 24.43
C MET A 1 -6.77 -3.88 23.30
N ALA A 2 -6.35 -4.93 22.60
CA ALA A 2 -5.50 -4.77 21.43
C ALA A 2 -6.29 -4.03 20.34
N SER A 3 -5.63 -3.17 19.58
CA SER A 3 -6.25 -2.43 18.48
C SER A 3 -5.24 -2.26 17.35
N ALA A 4 -5.74 -2.18 16.12
CA ALA A 4 -4.93 -1.97 14.93
C ALA A 4 -5.39 -0.69 14.23
N LEU A 5 -4.44 0.07 13.68
CA LEU A 5 -4.76 1.26 12.91
C LEU A 5 -5.40 0.84 11.57
N ASP A 6 -6.52 1.47 11.18
CA ASP A 6 -7.15 1.25 9.87
C ASP A 6 -6.35 1.95 8.75
N LEU A 7 -5.18 1.42 8.40
CA LEU A 7 -4.27 2.04 7.43
C LEU A 7 -4.92 2.28 6.06
N SER A 8 -5.87 1.45 5.65
CA SER A 8 -6.56 1.59 4.37
C SER A 8 -7.64 2.66 4.40
N ASN A 9 -8.16 3.05 5.56
CA ASN A 9 -9.26 4.02 5.67
C ASN A 9 -9.08 5.08 6.77
N TRP A 10 -7.86 5.39 7.17
CA TRP A 10 -7.62 6.24 8.34
C TRP A 10 -8.19 7.66 8.17
N MET A 11 -8.30 8.16 6.93
CA MET A 11 -8.80 9.50 6.66
C MET A 11 -10.31 9.65 6.87
N LYS A 12 -11.06 8.53 6.90
CA LYS A 12 -12.50 8.56 7.23
C LYS A 12 -12.76 9.11 8.63
N TYR A 13 -11.81 8.93 9.54
CA TYR A 13 -11.92 9.29 10.94
C TYR A 13 -11.42 10.71 11.27
N LEU A 14 -10.82 11.40 10.31
CA LEU A 14 -10.23 12.73 10.51
C LEU A 14 -11.25 13.74 11.04
N GLU A 15 -10.79 14.62 11.93
CA GLU A 15 -11.56 15.77 12.41
C GLU A 15 -11.95 16.67 11.22
N PRO A 16 -13.25 16.77 10.86
CA PRO A 16 -13.65 17.46 9.64
C PRO A 16 -13.29 18.94 9.61
N SER A 17 -13.21 19.59 10.77
CA SER A 17 -12.88 21.01 10.89
C SER A 17 -11.38 21.32 10.83
N GLU A 18 -10.52 20.30 10.86
CA GLU A 18 -9.07 20.51 10.77
C GLU A 18 -8.67 20.99 9.37
N TYR A 19 -7.73 21.93 9.32
CA TYR A 19 -7.13 22.35 8.06
C TYR A 19 -6.20 21.27 7.50
N VAL A 20 -6.24 21.09 6.19
CA VAL A 20 -5.41 20.10 5.49
C VAL A 20 -3.91 20.42 5.68
N ILE A 21 -3.53 21.71 5.74
CA ILE A 21 -2.14 22.15 5.98
C ILE A 21 -1.60 21.80 7.37
N ASP A 22 -2.50 21.60 8.34
CA ASP A 22 -2.14 21.23 9.72
C ASP A 22 -2.08 19.70 9.93
N SER A 23 -2.40 18.94 8.89
CA SER A 23 -2.46 17.48 8.94
C SER A 23 -1.11 16.82 8.71
N TYR A 24 -1.03 15.56 9.11
CA TYR A 24 0.16 14.73 9.03
C TYR A 24 -0.07 13.60 8.04
N ILE A 25 0.71 13.57 6.96
CA ILE A 25 0.43 12.69 5.83
C ILE A 25 1.69 11.86 5.53
N PRO A 26 1.63 10.53 5.64
CA PRO A 26 2.73 9.69 5.17
C PRO A 26 2.88 9.78 3.64
N CYS A 27 4.13 9.87 3.19
CA CYS A 27 4.48 10.08 1.80
C CYS A 27 5.50 9.07 1.31
N SER A 28 5.27 8.56 0.11
CA SER A 28 6.21 7.71 -0.62
C SER A 28 7.14 8.58 -1.47
N HIS A 29 8.44 8.52 -1.20
CA HIS A 29 9.48 9.09 -2.07
C HIS A 29 9.63 8.26 -3.34
N ASP A 30 9.83 8.93 -4.48
CA ASP A 30 10.00 8.29 -5.79
C ASP A 30 9.06 7.09 -5.95
N ALA A 31 7.77 7.33 -5.72
CA ALA A 31 6.78 6.30 -5.38
C ALA A 31 6.62 5.22 -6.45
N SER A 32 6.97 5.55 -7.69
CA SER A 32 6.93 4.63 -8.83
C SER A 32 8.17 3.76 -8.99
N ALA A 33 9.22 3.98 -8.21
CA ALA A 33 10.45 3.23 -8.27
C ALA A 33 10.35 1.94 -7.45
N TYR A 34 9.45 1.04 -7.85
CA TYR A 34 9.26 -0.30 -7.29
C TYR A 34 9.52 -1.38 -8.34
N PRO A 35 9.82 -2.63 -7.92
CA PRO A 35 10.01 -3.74 -8.86
C PRO A 35 8.73 -4.05 -9.64
N TYR A 36 8.79 -4.12 -10.96
CA TYR A 36 7.67 -4.53 -11.81
C TYR A 36 8.18 -5.55 -12.83
N ALA A 37 7.51 -6.71 -12.92
CA ALA A 37 8.00 -7.84 -13.71
C ALA A 37 8.42 -7.46 -15.13
N SER A 38 9.71 -7.25 -15.32
CA SER A 38 10.29 -6.77 -16.57
C SER A 38 11.68 -7.38 -16.78
N ALA A 39 12.12 -7.45 -18.04
CA ALA A 39 13.50 -7.86 -18.34
C ALA A 39 14.56 -6.87 -17.80
N LEU A 40 14.14 -5.71 -17.28
CA LEU A 40 15.00 -4.63 -16.79
C LEU A 40 15.18 -4.64 -15.27
N ASP A 41 14.47 -5.50 -14.53
CA ASP A 41 14.56 -5.55 -13.06
C ASP A 41 16.00 -5.71 -12.52
N PRO A 42 16.87 -6.57 -13.11
CA PRO A 42 18.26 -6.67 -12.68
C PRO A 42 19.05 -5.36 -12.87
N ILE A 43 18.67 -4.53 -13.84
CA ILE A 43 19.29 -3.21 -14.09
C ILE A 43 18.82 -2.21 -13.04
N HIS A 44 17.54 -2.25 -12.66
CA HIS A 44 16.99 -1.35 -11.64
C HIS A 44 17.64 -1.57 -10.27
N ASP A 45 17.82 -2.84 -9.89
CA ASP A 45 18.50 -3.24 -8.66
C ASP A 45 19.99 -2.87 -8.72
N ALA A 46 20.67 -3.15 -9.84
CA ALA A 46 22.08 -2.80 -10.01
C ALA A 46 22.33 -1.28 -10.03
N ALA A 47 21.39 -0.50 -10.55
CA ALA A 47 21.45 0.96 -10.52
C ALA A 47 21.14 1.56 -9.14
N GLY A 48 20.62 0.76 -8.20
CA GLY A 48 20.14 1.25 -6.92
C GLY A 48 19.01 2.27 -7.09
N SER A 49 18.12 2.01 -8.06
CA SER A 49 17.04 2.94 -8.44
C SER A 49 15.72 2.61 -7.76
N ILE A 50 15.61 1.47 -7.05
CA ILE A 50 14.41 1.05 -6.34
C ILE A 50 14.30 1.80 -5.00
N CYS A 51 13.23 2.56 -4.81
CA CYS A 51 12.94 3.33 -3.60
C CYS A 51 11.73 2.78 -2.81
N GLN A 52 10.96 1.87 -3.41
CA GLN A 52 9.78 1.26 -2.79
C GLN A 52 9.78 -0.26 -3.07
N SER A 53 9.28 -1.07 -2.14
CA SER A 53 9.22 -2.53 -2.35
C SER A 53 7.89 -3.02 -2.90
N GLY A 54 6.83 -2.19 -2.79
CA GLY A 54 5.50 -2.48 -3.27
C GLY A 54 5.00 -1.47 -4.28
N ASN A 55 3.96 -1.86 -5.03
CA ASN A 55 3.28 -1.00 -5.99
C ASN A 55 2.42 0.06 -5.27
N TYR A 56 1.67 0.90 -5.99
CA TYR A 56 0.85 1.95 -5.35
C TYR A 56 -0.24 1.38 -4.45
N THR A 57 -0.81 0.21 -4.79
CA THR A 57 -1.81 -0.46 -3.96
C THR A 57 -1.20 -0.83 -2.60
N ASP A 58 0.01 -1.39 -2.57
CA ASP A 58 0.70 -1.73 -1.32
C ASP A 58 1.00 -0.49 -0.48
N GLN A 59 1.52 0.57 -1.12
CA GLN A 59 1.87 1.81 -0.43
C GLN A 59 0.63 2.49 0.15
N LEU A 60 -0.51 2.48 -0.57
CA LEU A 60 -1.79 2.98 -0.09
C LEU A 60 -2.32 2.13 1.09
N LEU A 61 -2.19 0.80 1.01
CA LEU A 61 -2.59 -0.11 2.09
C LEU A 61 -1.68 0.01 3.33
N ALA A 62 -0.43 0.43 3.15
CA ALA A 62 0.49 0.78 4.24
C ALA A 62 0.20 2.17 4.85
N GLY A 63 -0.75 2.93 4.30
CA GLY A 63 -1.21 4.22 4.84
C GLY A 63 -0.66 5.47 4.15
N SER A 64 0.20 5.33 3.13
CA SER A 64 0.67 6.47 2.33
C SER A 64 -0.49 7.14 1.59
N ARG A 65 -0.50 8.47 1.54
CA ARG A 65 -1.53 9.26 0.82
C ARG A 65 -0.94 10.38 -0.03
N TYR A 66 0.38 10.56 -0.01
CA TYR A 66 1.09 11.55 -0.81
C TYR A 66 2.20 10.85 -1.59
N PHE A 67 2.22 11.04 -2.90
CA PHE A 67 3.11 10.31 -3.79
C PHE A 67 3.99 11.28 -4.58
N ASP A 68 5.30 11.16 -4.43
CA ASP A 68 6.30 11.80 -5.28
C ASP A 68 6.40 11.02 -6.60
N MET A 69 5.89 11.61 -7.68
CA MET A 69 5.67 10.96 -8.96
C MET A 69 6.49 11.62 -10.06
N ARG A 70 7.55 10.94 -10.50
CA ARG A 70 8.39 11.43 -11.60
C ARG A 70 8.02 10.81 -12.93
N ILE A 71 7.69 11.62 -13.93
CA ILE A 71 7.17 11.20 -15.24
C ILE A 71 8.12 11.67 -16.34
N THR A 72 8.21 10.89 -17.41
CA THR A 72 8.95 11.23 -18.63
C THR A 72 8.28 10.59 -19.85
N ARG A 73 8.69 10.99 -21.05
CA ARG A 73 8.31 10.30 -22.27
C ARG A 73 9.39 9.28 -22.68
N SER A 74 8.96 8.06 -22.97
CA SER A 74 9.81 7.04 -23.60
C SER A 74 9.10 6.55 -24.86
N ALA A 75 9.72 6.80 -26.02
CA ALA A 75 9.07 6.71 -27.33
C ALA A 75 7.75 7.52 -27.35
N ASN A 76 6.60 6.84 -27.44
CA ASN A 76 5.28 7.46 -27.50
C ASN A 76 4.45 7.23 -26.21
N LEU A 77 5.07 6.79 -25.13
CA LEU A 77 4.38 6.47 -23.87
C LEU A 77 4.87 7.37 -22.75
N LEU A 78 3.94 7.80 -21.91
CA LEU A 78 4.26 8.35 -20.60
C LEU A 78 4.65 7.21 -19.67
N VAL A 79 5.86 7.31 -19.13
CA VAL A 79 6.41 6.32 -18.22
C VAL A 79 6.89 7.02 -16.96
N MET A 80 6.89 6.28 -15.86
CA MET A 80 7.50 6.75 -14.63
C MET A 80 9.02 6.69 -14.76
N LYS A 81 9.75 7.52 -14.03
CA LYS A 81 11.21 7.52 -14.03
C LYS A 81 11.81 7.67 -12.63
N HIS A 82 13.07 7.28 -12.52
CA HIS A 82 13.98 7.70 -11.48
C HIS A 82 15.32 8.00 -12.16
N ASN A 83 15.69 9.29 -12.25
CA ASN A 83 16.84 9.73 -13.06
C ASN A 83 16.68 9.25 -14.53
N ILE A 84 17.69 8.57 -15.09
CA ILE A 84 17.66 8.01 -16.45
C ILE A 84 16.91 6.68 -16.56
N ILE A 85 16.51 6.07 -15.44
CA ILE A 85 15.87 4.76 -15.40
C ILE A 85 14.35 4.94 -15.53
N THR A 86 13.73 4.18 -16.42
CA THR A 86 12.28 4.18 -16.63
C THR A 86 11.61 2.98 -16.01
N PHE A 87 10.42 3.19 -15.47
CA PHE A 87 9.61 2.19 -14.79
C PHE A 87 8.33 1.88 -15.60
N GLN A 88 7.30 1.36 -14.95
CA GLN A 88 5.99 1.14 -15.54
C GLN A 88 5.39 2.41 -16.17
N THR A 89 4.40 2.20 -17.04
CA THR A 89 3.66 3.30 -17.66
C THR A 89 2.91 4.12 -16.63
N PHE A 90 2.71 5.41 -16.91
CA PHE A 90 1.90 6.28 -16.08
C PHE A 90 0.45 5.76 -15.97
N GLU A 91 -0.10 5.22 -17.06
CA GLU A 91 -1.43 4.58 -17.08
C GLU A 91 -1.53 3.40 -16.11
N THR A 92 -0.52 2.54 -16.03
CA THR A 92 -0.49 1.43 -15.06
C THR A 92 -0.58 1.94 -13.63
N VAL A 93 0.19 2.98 -13.28
CA VAL A 93 0.19 3.58 -11.94
C VAL A 93 -1.17 4.19 -11.60
N LEU A 94 -1.76 4.96 -12.51
CA LEU A 94 -3.06 5.59 -12.27
C LEU A 94 -4.18 4.56 -12.08
N ASN A 95 -4.12 3.42 -12.75
CA ASN A 95 -5.09 2.34 -12.54
C ASN A 95 -4.97 1.69 -11.15
N GLN A 96 -3.75 1.53 -10.61
CA GLN A 96 -3.55 1.05 -9.22
C GLN A 96 -4.17 2.02 -8.21
N ILE A 97 -3.89 3.33 -8.38
CA ILE A 97 -4.43 4.40 -7.54
C ILE A 97 -5.97 4.43 -7.61
N LYS A 98 -6.53 4.34 -8.83
CA LYS A 98 -7.97 4.33 -9.06
C LYS A 98 -8.65 3.13 -8.41
N GLY A 99 -8.04 1.94 -8.52
CA GLY A 99 -8.56 0.72 -7.88
C GLY A 99 -8.74 0.91 -6.38
N PHE A 100 -7.71 1.44 -5.70
CA PHE A 100 -7.79 1.78 -4.28
C PHE A 100 -8.84 2.86 -3.99
N ALA A 101 -8.83 3.99 -4.71
CA ALA A 101 -9.80 5.07 -4.50
C ALA A 101 -11.26 4.61 -4.69
N ASN A 102 -11.49 3.62 -5.55
CA ASN A 102 -12.79 3.00 -5.74
C ASN A 102 -13.24 2.14 -4.56
N ALA A 103 -12.32 1.40 -3.94
CA ALA A 103 -12.60 0.63 -2.74
C ALA A 103 -12.68 1.48 -1.45
N HIS A 104 -12.00 2.63 -1.43
CA HIS A 104 -11.79 3.45 -0.23
C HIS A 104 -12.25 4.91 -0.44
N LYS A 105 -13.57 5.11 -0.52
CA LYS A 105 -14.20 6.40 -0.88
C LYS A 105 -13.98 7.55 0.12
N SER A 106 -13.52 7.23 1.33
CA SER A 106 -13.20 8.23 2.35
C SER A 106 -11.80 8.84 2.25
N GLU A 107 -10.95 8.26 1.40
CA GLU A 107 -9.54 8.61 1.33
C GLU A 107 -9.28 9.69 0.29
N PHE A 108 -8.30 10.55 0.60
CA PHE A 108 -7.81 11.60 -0.28
C PHE A 108 -6.37 11.28 -0.69
N ILE A 109 -6.06 11.47 -1.97
CA ILE A 109 -4.78 11.06 -2.55
C ILE A 109 -4.13 12.27 -3.20
N PHE A 110 -2.94 12.60 -2.73
CA PHE A 110 -2.10 13.70 -3.21
C PHE A 110 -1.08 13.15 -4.21
N LEU A 111 -1.10 13.66 -5.44
CA LEU A 111 -0.19 13.28 -6.51
C LEU A 111 0.75 14.45 -6.79
N ASP A 112 2.02 14.31 -6.41
CA ASP A 112 3.08 15.30 -6.62
C ASP A 112 3.84 14.97 -7.89
N LEU A 113 3.44 15.62 -8.97
CA LEU A 113 3.90 15.34 -10.32
C LEU A 113 5.12 16.19 -10.64
N ASP A 114 6.22 15.50 -10.94
CA ASP A 114 7.48 16.05 -11.44
C ASP A 114 7.78 15.44 -12.81
N PHE A 115 8.11 16.25 -13.80
CA PHE A 115 8.53 15.75 -15.11
C PHE A 115 9.42 16.75 -15.84
N ASN A 116 10.19 16.25 -16.81
CA ASN A 116 11.09 17.10 -17.56
C ASN A 116 10.32 17.93 -18.60
N HIS A 117 10.40 19.26 -18.49
CA HIS A 117 9.63 20.18 -19.33
C HIS A 117 10.16 20.27 -20.77
N SER A 118 11.41 19.86 -21.03
CA SER A 118 11.95 19.79 -22.41
C SER A 118 11.25 18.79 -23.32
N ASP A 119 10.40 17.94 -22.76
CA ASP A 119 9.79 16.80 -23.46
C ASP A 119 8.35 17.10 -23.94
N ASP A 120 7.81 18.31 -23.68
CA ASP A 120 6.45 18.75 -24.04
C ASP A 120 5.38 17.69 -23.67
N ILE A 121 5.35 17.26 -22.41
CA ILE A 121 4.48 16.15 -21.93
C ILE A 121 3.30 16.58 -21.06
N ALA A 122 3.23 17.86 -20.69
CA ALA A 122 2.24 18.39 -19.75
C ALA A 122 0.78 18.11 -20.18
N SER A 123 0.44 18.38 -21.45
CA SER A 123 -0.91 18.11 -21.98
C SER A 123 -1.26 16.63 -21.87
N ASP A 124 -0.33 15.75 -22.23
CA ASP A 124 -0.55 14.31 -22.23
C ASP A 124 -0.71 13.76 -20.81
N VAL A 125 0.04 14.31 -19.84
CA VAL A 125 -0.10 13.97 -18.42
C VAL A 125 -1.51 14.35 -17.95
N LEU A 126 -1.97 15.56 -18.25
CA LEU A 126 -3.31 16.03 -17.91
C LEU A 126 -4.40 15.17 -18.56
N ASP A 127 -4.30 14.91 -19.86
CA ASP A 127 -5.25 14.09 -20.60
C ASP A 127 -5.33 12.67 -20.02
N THR A 128 -4.18 12.10 -19.63
CA THR A 128 -4.12 10.76 -19.02
C THR A 128 -4.78 10.74 -17.64
N LEU A 129 -4.54 11.77 -16.81
CA LEU A 129 -5.23 11.93 -15.52
C LEU A 129 -6.74 12.01 -15.70
N ILE A 130 -7.22 12.89 -16.58
CA ILE A 130 -8.65 13.09 -16.85
C ILE A 130 -9.28 11.79 -17.33
N LYS A 131 -8.64 11.09 -18.27
CA LYS A 131 -9.11 9.82 -18.82
C LYS A 131 -9.26 8.77 -17.72
N ILE A 132 -8.22 8.57 -16.90
CA ILE A 132 -8.16 7.44 -15.98
C ILE A 132 -8.79 7.78 -14.63
N LEU A 133 -8.25 8.76 -13.90
CA LEU A 133 -8.75 9.11 -12.57
C LEU A 133 -10.08 9.86 -12.64
N GLY A 134 -10.25 10.70 -13.66
CA GLY A 134 -11.45 11.51 -13.83
C GLY A 134 -12.61 10.84 -14.57
N ASP A 135 -12.45 9.60 -15.04
CA ASP A 135 -13.44 8.93 -15.90
C ASP A 135 -13.84 9.79 -17.13
N GLY A 136 -12.87 10.50 -17.70
CA GLY A 136 -13.06 11.44 -18.81
C GLY A 136 -13.62 12.80 -18.40
N LYS A 137 -13.74 13.08 -17.10
CA LYS A 137 -14.27 14.35 -16.58
C LYS A 137 -13.16 15.19 -15.94
N GLU A 138 -12.95 16.37 -16.50
CA GLU A 138 -11.94 17.30 -16.01
C GLU A 138 -12.25 17.83 -14.60
N ASP A 139 -13.53 17.94 -14.24
CA ASP A 139 -13.94 18.44 -12.92
C ASP A 139 -13.73 17.40 -11.80
N ALA A 140 -13.20 16.21 -12.06
CA ALA A 140 -13.02 15.14 -11.08
C ALA A 140 -11.94 15.41 -10.02
N PHE A 141 -11.07 16.38 -10.25
CA PHE A 141 -9.99 16.77 -9.33
C PHE A 141 -10.48 17.85 -8.37
N ALA A 142 -9.99 17.83 -7.13
CA ALA A 142 -10.29 18.91 -6.19
C ALA A 142 -9.72 20.23 -6.75
N THR A 143 -10.47 21.32 -6.67
CA THR A 143 -9.94 22.68 -6.94
C THR A 143 -9.87 23.51 -5.66
N ALA A 144 -10.48 23.03 -4.58
CA ALA A 144 -10.55 23.73 -3.29
C ALA A 144 -9.18 23.90 -2.60
N HIS A 145 -8.14 23.18 -3.03
CA HIS A 145 -6.77 23.38 -2.55
C HIS A 145 -6.05 24.54 -3.22
N VAL A 146 -6.63 25.13 -4.27
CA VAL A 146 -6.12 26.35 -4.92
C VAL A 146 -6.77 27.56 -4.26
N ALA A 147 -5.95 28.54 -3.87
CA ALA A 147 -6.42 29.79 -3.30
C ALA A 147 -7.10 30.68 -4.36
N ALA A 148 -7.73 31.77 -3.90
CA ALA A 148 -8.47 32.67 -4.78
C ALA A 148 -7.60 33.39 -5.84
N ASP A 149 -6.28 33.40 -5.67
CA ASP A 149 -5.33 33.93 -6.66
C ASP A 149 -5.05 32.97 -7.82
N GLY A 150 -5.57 31.73 -7.76
CA GLY A 150 -5.35 30.68 -8.74
C GLY A 150 -3.93 30.07 -8.70
N LYS A 151 -3.09 30.45 -7.73
CA LYS A 151 -1.64 30.21 -7.75
C LYS A 151 -1.03 29.80 -6.42
N SER A 152 -1.76 29.94 -5.31
CA SER A 152 -1.27 29.54 -3.99
C SER A 152 -2.11 28.42 -3.38
N TYR A 153 -1.55 27.79 -2.34
CA TYR A 153 -2.29 26.78 -1.60
C TYR A 153 -3.41 27.44 -0.78
N ASN A 154 -4.61 26.88 -0.79
CA ASN A 154 -5.70 27.33 0.06
C ASN A 154 -5.43 26.95 1.52
N LYS A 155 -4.83 27.87 2.27
CA LYS A 155 -4.46 27.72 3.69
C LYS A 155 -5.65 27.56 4.62
N ALA A 156 -6.87 27.82 4.15
CA ALA A 156 -8.12 27.64 4.90
C ALA A 156 -8.86 26.35 4.48
N LEU A 157 -8.28 25.50 3.64
CA LEU A 157 -8.90 24.25 3.21
C LEU A 157 -9.01 23.28 4.38
N THR A 158 -10.22 22.78 4.63
CA THR A 158 -10.51 21.75 5.65
C THR A 158 -10.84 20.41 5.02
N TRP A 159 -10.75 19.33 5.80
CA TRP A 159 -11.19 18.00 5.36
C TRP A 159 -12.69 17.95 5.05
N ALA A 160 -13.52 18.68 5.80
CA ALA A 160 -14.95 18.80 5.51
C ALA A 160 -15.21 19.36 4.12
N LYS A 161 -14.43 20.38 3.70
CA LYS A 161 -14.61 21.00 2.39
C LYS A 161 -14.24 20.05 1.25
N LEU A 162 -13.12 19.34 1.38
CA LEU A 162 -12.75 18.31 0.38
C LEU A 162 -13.80 17.19 0.28
N LYS A 163 -14.38 16.77 1.43
CA LYS A 163 -15.48 15.78 1.47
C LYS A 163 -16.76 16.30 0.79
N GLU A 164 -17.15 17.55 1.05
CA GLU A 164 -18.32 18.19 0.45
C GLU A 164 -18.23 18.23 -1.08
N ASP A 165 -17.04 18.54 -1.61
CA ASP A 165 -16.81 18.63 -3.05
C ASP A 165 -16.80 17.25 -3.74
N GLY A 166 -16.73 16.16 -2.96
CA GLY A 166 -16.76 14.79 -3.47
C GLY A 166 -15.57 14.42 -4.35
N LYS A 167 -14.45 15.14 -4.24
CA LYS A 167 -13.24 14.94 -5.03
C LYS A 167 -12.16 14.27 -4.19
N GLN A 168 -11.65 13.13 -4.63
CA GLN A 168 -10.65 12.34 -3.88
C GLN A 168 -9.20 12.65 -4.27
N PHE A 169 -8.97 13.25 -5.44
CA PHE A 169 -7.63 13.45 -5.98
C PHE A 169 -7.20 14.93 -5.89
N ILE A 170 -6.04 15.15 -5.29
CA ILE A 170 -5.37 16.44 -5.19
C ILE A 170 -4.12 16.37 -6.04
N ILE A 171 -4.06 17.18 -7.10
CA ILE A 171 -2.91 17.21 -8.00
C ILE A 171 -2.02 18.38 -7.63
N ILE A 172 -0.76 18.04 -7.40
CA ILE A 172 0.35 18.94 -7.12
C ILE A 172 1.27 18.89 -8.33
N TRP A 173 1.65 20.05 -8.83
CA TRP A 173 2.40 20.18 -10.06
C TRP A 173 3.54 21.18 -9.85
N GLY A 174 4.77 20.78 -10.20
CA GLY A 174 5.96 21.63 -10.09
C GLY A 174 6.09 22.63 -11.24
N GLU A 175 6.61 23.84 -10.97
CA GLU A 175 6.72 24.91 -11.97
C GLU A 175 7.85 25.92 -11.69
N ASP A 176 8.77 26.01 -12.67
CA ASP A 176 9.24 27.21 -13.41
C ASP A 176 10.17 26.69 -14.55
N GLU A 177 9.85 26.91 -15.83
CA GLU A 177 10.77 26.55 -16.94
C GLU A 177 11.44 27.80 -17.51
N THR A 178 12.76 27.93 -17.41
CA THR A 178 13.50 29.02 -18.08
C THR A 178 14.09 28.57 -19.40
N VAL A 179 13.47 28.96 -20.51
CA VAL A 179 13.94 28.70 -21.88
C VAL A 179 14.51 29.99 -22.46
N ASN A 180 15.79 29.99 -22.85
CA ASN A 180 16.46 31.16 -23.44
C ASN A 180 16.42 32.45 -22.60
N GLY A 181 16.30 32.32 -21.28
CA GLY A 181 16.20 33.45 -20.35
C GLY A 181 14.79 33.92 -20.03
N ASP A 182 13.76 33.33 -20.66
CA ASP A 182 12.36 33.58 -20.36
C ASP A 182 11.78 32.44 -19.53
N THR A 183 11.23 32.77 -18.35
CA THR A 183 10.53 31.81 -17.50
C THR A 183 9.09 31.64 -17.98
N THR A 184 8.77 30.47 -18.51
CA THR A 184 7.41 30.07 -18.85
C THR A 184 6.78 29.41 -17.63
N HIS A 185 5.60 29.91 -17.28
CA HIS A 185 4.78 29.38 -16.21
C HIS A 185 3.60 28.56 -16.77
N TYR A 186 3.69 27.23 -16.75
CA TYR A 186 2.62 26.26 -16.92
C TYR A 186 1.58 26.33 -15.78
N TYR A 187 0.70 27.31 -15.87
CA TYR A 187 -0.52 27.35 -15.05
C TYR A 187 -1.60 26.46 -15.67
N CYS A 188 -2.13 25.52 -14.90
CA CYS A 188 -3.50 25.04 -15.10
C CYS A 188 -4.36 25.74 -14.05
N ASP A 189 -5.31 26.60 -14.46
CA ASP A 189 -6.22 27.36 -13.58
C ASP A 189 -7.07 26.47 -12.62
N LYS A 190 -6.93 25.14 -12.72
CA LYS A 190 -7.69 24.12 -12.00
C LYS A 190 -6.81 23.17 -11.18
N LEU A 191 -5.49 23.16 -11.38
CA LEU A 191 -4.54 22.31 -10.66
C LEU A 191 -3.53 23.19 -9.91
N TRP A 192 -2.86 22.64 -8.90
CA TRP A 192 -1.94 23.41 -8.06
C TRP A 192 -0.60 23.66 -8.79
N ALA A 193 -0.13 24.92 -8.89
CA ALA A 193 1.26 25.26 -9.23
C ALA A 193 1.71 26.51 -8.45
N PRO A 194 2.96 26.67 -7.93
CA PRO A 194 4.14 25.78 -7.92
C PRO A 194 4.56 25.28 -6.51
N GLN A 195 5.35 24.19 -6.45
CA GLN A 195 6.08 23.72 -5.25
C GLN A 195 6.89 24.83 -4.55
N ALA A 196 7.28 25.91 -5.25
CA ALA A 196 8.28 26.86 -4.76
C ALA A 196 7.76 27.94 -3.77
N ALA A 197 6.48 28.34 -3.85
CA ALA A 197 5.99 29.48 -3.06
C ALA A 197 5.45 29.08 -1.67
N ASP A 198 4.69 27.99 -1.58
CA ASP A 198 3.98 27.58 -0.36
C ASP A 198 4.26 26.14 0.09
N ILE A 199 4.99 25.35 -0.70
CA ILE A 199 5.59 24.10 -0.25
C ILE A 199 7.07 24.40 0.00
N ARG A 200 7.63 23.81 1.04
CA ARG A 200 9.09 23.76 1.18
C ARG A 200 9.49 22.32 1.15
N ASP A 201 9.96 21.89 -0.02
CA ASP A 201 10.66 20.62 -0.08
C ASP A 201 12.06 20.80 0.50
N ASN A 202 12.37 20.00 1.50
CA ASN A 202 13.57 20.11 2.31
C ASN A 202 14.51 18.97 1.93
N TRP A 203 14.88 18.97 0.65
CA TRP A 203 15.82 18.02 0.08
C TRP A 203 17.24 18.32 0.57
N SER A 204 17.97 17.28 0.93
CA SER A 204 19.38 17.34 1.28
C SER A 204 20.27 17.45 0.02
N ALA A 205 19.89 18.28 -0.95
CA ALA A 205 20.58 18.41 -2.25
C ALA A 205 22.11 18.63 -2.11
N ASP A 206 22.54 19.17 -0.96
CA ASP A 206 23.91 19.52 -0.62
C ASP A 206 24.76 18.40 0.03
N TYR A 207 24.26 17.18 0.21
CA TYR A 207 24.94 16.21 1.09
C TYR A 207 25.27 14.88 0.41
N GLU A 208 26.52 14.73 -0.04
CA GLU A 208 27.12 13.39 -0.16
C GLU A 208 27.44 12.88 1.25
N ASP A 209 26.94 11.69 1.61
CA ASP A 209 27.43 10.86 2.72
C ASP A 209 27.10 11.27 4.17
N LYS A 210 25.94 11.88 4.43
CA LYS A 210 25.47 12.08 5.81
C LYS A 210 24.86 10.83 6.42
N SER A 211 25.15 10.59 7.69
CA SER A 211 24.48 9.58 8.51
C SER A 211 23.02 9.96 8.80
N PRO A 212 22.15 8.98 9.10
CA PRO A 212 20.77 9.25 9.50
C PRO A 212 20.64 10.23 10.67
N GLN A 213 21.63 10.27 11.59
CA GLN A 213 21.66 11.22 12.70
C GLN A 213 21.83 12.67 12.21
N GLU A 214 22.72 12.89 11.24
CA GLU A 214 22.95 14.24 10.70
C GLU A 214 21.76 14.75 9.89
N ILE A 215 20.96 13.85 9.31
CA ILE A 215 19.69 14.18 8.65
C ILE A 215 18.69 14.71 9.69
N VAL A 216 18.48 13.97 10.79
CA VAL A 216 17.52 14.39 11.82
C VAL A 216 17.97 15.62 12.61
N ASP A 217 19.27 15.78 12.85
CA ASP A 217 19.84 16.98 13.49
C ASP A 217 19.61 18.23 12.62
N TRP A 218 19.72 18.07 11.30
CA TRP A 218 19.40 19.15 10.36
C TRP A 218 17.90 19.45 10.32
N LEU A 219 17.04 18.43 10.30
CA LEU A 219 15.59 18.61 10.34
C LEU A 219 15.16 19.38 11.60
N ASP A 220 15.85 19.18 12.73
CA ASP A 220 15.63 19.96 13.94
C ASP A 220 15.94 21.44 13.80
N GLN A 221 16.95 21.79 13.00
CA GLN A 221 17.25 23.18 12.67
C GLN A 221 16.22 23.73 11.69
N ALA A 222 15.85 22.95 10.67
CA ALA A 222 14.87 23.34 9.65
C ALA A 222 13.48 23.60 10.27
N LEU A 223 13.02 22.75 11.20
CA LEU A 223 11.74 22.88 11.88
C LEU A 223 11.64 24.15 12.75
N LYS A 224 12.76 24.64 13.30
CA LYS A 224 12.78 25.90 14.09
C LYS A 224 12.47 27.13 13.26
N ILE A 225 12.79 27.10 11.97
CA ILE A 225 12.58 28.21 11.03
C ILE A 225 11.40 27.97 10.09
N ARG A 226 10.63 26.90 10.32
CA ARG A 226 9.45 26.57 9.53
C ARG A 226 8.38 27.66 9.68
N LYS A 227 7.79 28.01 8.54
CA LYS A 227 6.61 28.86 8.41
C LYS A 227 5.36 27.98 8.53
N LYS A 228 4.48 28.28 9.49
CA LYS A 228 3.26 27.48 9.74
C LYS A 228 2.22 27.66 8.65
N GLU A 229 2.29 28.79 7.95
CA GLU A 229 1.45 29.15 6.82
C GLU A 229 1.85 28.45 5.50
N LYS A 230 2.79 27.50 5.54
CA LYS A 230 3.27 26.74 4.39
C LYS A 230 3.08 25.25 4.63
N LEU A 231 2.75 24.54 3.56
CA LEU A 231 2.79 23.08 3.58
C LEU A 231 4.25 22.66 3.72
N TRP A 232 4.49 21.70 4.61
CA TRP A 232 5.84 21.28 4.97
C TRP A 232 6.02 19.81 4.65
N ILE A 233 7.09 19.51 3.92
CA ILE A 233 7.54 18.14 3.67
C ILE A 233 8.78 17.88 4.53
N THR A 234 8.64 16.96 5.46
CA THR A 234 9.74 16.38 6.24
C THR A 234 10.26 15.16 5.50
N GLN A 235 11.43 15.29 4.90
CA GLN A 235 12.07 14.18 4.19
C GLN A 235 12.96 13.39 5.14
N LEU A 236 12.63 12.12 5.36
CA LEU A 236 13.45 11.16 6.11
C LEU A 236 13.88 10.06 5.15
N ILE A 237 14.82 10.41 4.27
CA ILE A 237 15.34 9.56 3.20
C ILE A 237 16.86 9.47 3.37
N ASP A 238 17.40 8.26 3.35
CA ASP A 238 18.86 8.00 3.43
C ASP A 238 19.40 7.42 2.11
N THR A 239 18.72 7.68 0.99
CA THR A 239 19.14 7.16 -0.32
C THR A 239 20.32 7.96 -0.87
N PRO A 240 21.51 7.34 -0.99
CA PRO A 240 22.72 8.05 -1.40
C PRO A 240 22.74 8.29 -2.91
N LYS A 241 23.44 9.34 -3.35
CA LYS A 241 23.68 9.63 -4.78
C LYS A 241 24.42 8.50 -5.52
N ARG A 242 25.09 7.60 -4.79
CA ARG A 242 25.85 6.44 -5.32
C ARG A 242 25.22 5.12 -4.91
N SER A 243 23.91 5.00 -5.10
CA SER A 243 23.12 3.83 -4.73
C SER A 243 23.51 2.53 -5.45
N TYR A 244 24.24 2.62 -6.56
CA TYR A 244 24.80 1.49 -7.31
C TYR A 244 26.01 0.80 -6.64
N LEU A 245 26.57 1.35 -5.55
CA LEU A 245 27.68 0.73 -4.84
C LEU A 245 27.21 -0.40 -3.90
N PRO A 246 27.98 -1.49 -3.72
CA PRO A 246 27.62 -2.54 -2.76
C PRO A 246 27.41 -1.98 -1.34
N GLY A 247 26.29 -2.32 -0.70
CA GLY A 247 25.91 -1.85 0.63
C GLY A 247 25.27 -0.45 0.67
N HIS A 248 25.16 0.21 -0.49
CA HIS A 248 24.52 1.51 -0.67
C HIS A 248 23.17 1.41 -1.39
N HIS A 249 22.66 0.19 -1.58
CA HIS A 249 21.33 -0.01 -2.13
C HIS A 249 20.30 0.72 -1.26
N PRO A 250 19.31 1.45 -1.84
CA PRO A 250 18.39 2.27 -1.06
C PRO A 250 17.72 1.51 0.09
N ARG A 251 17.35 0.24 -0.15
CA ARG A 251 16.76 -0.65 0.88
C ARG A 251 17.68 -0.88 2.07
N ASP A 252 18.97 -1.08 1.82
CA ASP A 252 19.96 -1.30 2.87
C ASP A 252 20.21 -0.01 3.67
N CYS A 253 20.21 1.14 2.99
CA CYS A 253 20.34 2.43 3.66
C CYS A 253 19.11 2.74 4.51
N ASP A 254 17.90 2.68 3.94
CA ASP A 254 16.67 2.98 4.68
C ASP A 254 16.46 2.01 5.85
N SER A 255 16.71 0.71 5.69
CA SER A 255 16.58 -0.25 6.81
C SER A 255 17.55 0.03 7.95
N ARG A 256 18.79 0.49 7.67
CA ARG A 256 19.74 0.94 8.71
C ARG A 256 19.34 2.27 9.33
N ALA A 257 18.72 3.15 8.56
CA ALA A 257 18.30 4.48 9.01
C ALA A 257 16.98 4.45 9.79
N ALA A 258 16.12 3.46 9.52
CA ALA A 258 14.77 3.33 10.07
C ALA A 258 14.71 3.40 11.60
N PRO A 259 15.61 2.76 12.39
CA PRO A 259 15.60 2.92 13.85
C PRO A 259 15.76 4.39 14.29
N ILE A 260 16.70 5.12 13.70
CA ILE A 260 16.98 6.54 14.02
C ILE A 260 15.81 7.41 13.57
N PHE A 261 15.30 7.19 12.37
CA PHE A 261 14.19 7.96 11.83
C PHE A 261 12.88 7.72 12.60
N ASN A 262 12.57 6.47 12.94
CA ASN A 262 11.40 6.14 13.75
C ASN A 262 11.52 6.70 15.17
N GLU A 263 12.69 6.58 15.80
CA GLU A 263 12.93 7.18 17.11
C GLU A 263 12.72 8.70 17.03
N TRP A 264 13.31 9.37 16.05
CA TRP A 264 13.16 10.81 15.89
C TRP A 264 11.71 11.22 15.64
N VAL A 265 10.98 10.54 14.75
CA VAL A 265 9.56 10.82 14.46
C VAL A 265 8.69 10.62 15.68
N THR A 266 8.85 9.51 16.40
CA THR A 266 7.99 9.13 17.54
C THR A 266 8.17 10.01 18.78
N HIS A 267 9.26 10.79 18.85
CA HIS A 267 9.48 11.79 19.89
C HIS A 267 8.87 13.18 19.54
N ARG A 268 8.20 13.34 18.38
CA ARG A 268 7.71 14.64 17.89
C ARG A 268 6.21 14.77 18.08
N SER A 269 5.77 15.78 18.84
CA SER A 269 4.34 15.99 19.06
C SER A 269 3.64 16.80 17.97
N THR A 270 4.37 17.60 17.18
CA THR A 270 3.76 18.41 16.11
C THR A 270 4.75 18.75 15.00
N GLY A 271 4.22 19.23 13.88
CA GLY A 271 4.96 20.02 12.91
C GLY A 271 5.75 19.28 11.84
N LEU A 272 5.57 17.97 11.75
CA LEU A 272 6.15 17.13 10.71
C LEU A 272 5.49 17.34 9.33
N GLY A 273 4.23 17.77 9.26
CA GLY A 273 3.50 17.92 8.00
C GLY A 273 3.46 16.59 7.23
N ILE A 274 3.87 16.64 5.96
CA ILE A 274 4.03 15.44 5.13
C ILE A 274 5.35 14.77 5.46
N VAL A 275 5.35 13.47 5.77
CA VAL A 275 6.56 12.72 6.10
C VAL A 275 6.91 11.79 4.96
N LYS A 276 7.93 12.16 4.18
CA LYS A 276 8.39 11.45 3.00
C LYS A 276 9.44 10.39 3.38
N ARG A 277 9.23 9.15 2.91
CA ARG A 277 10.03 7.96 3.23
C ARG A 277 10.26 7.11 1.99
N ASP A 278 11.39 6.41 1.96
CA ASP A 278 11.55 5.21 1.13
C ASP A 278 10.91 4.01 1.81
N PHE A 279 10.56 2.98 1.04
CA PHE A 279 10.06 1.69 1.51
C PHE A 279 8.93 1.78 2.54
N VAL A 280 7.88 2.57 2.25
CA VAL A 280 6.79 2.86 3.21
C VAL A 280 6.04 1.62 3.69
N ASN A 281 6.05 0.54 2.91
CA ASN A 281 5.36 -0.71 3.17
C ASN A 281 6.28 -1.81 3.76
N GLU A 282 7.52 -1.49 4.13
CA GLU A 282 8.38 -2.41 4.87
C GLU A 282 8.14 -2.31 6.38
N GLY A 283 8.15 -3.45 7.08
CA GLY A 283 7.79 -3.52 8.51
C GLY A 283 8.67 -2.65 9.42
N TRP A 284 9.93 -2.40 9.06
CA TRP A 284 10.80 -1.50 9.83
C TRP A 284 10.37 -0.03 9.78
N ASN A 285 9.56 0.39 8.81
CA ASN A 285 9.03 1.76 8.73
C ASN A 285 7.65 1.92 9.37
N GLN A 286 6.99 0.80 9.68
CA GLN A 286 5.61 0.77 10.16
C GLN A 286 5.41 1.69 11.37
N ALA A 287 6.31 1.65 12.37
CA ALA A 287 6.18 2.44 13.59
C ALA A 287 6.13 3.95 13.31
N GLY A 288 7.00 4.45 12.41
CA GLY A 288 7.02 5.85 11.99
C GLY A 288 5.74 6.24 11.25
N ILE A 289 5.31 5.43 10.26
CA ILE A 289 4.08 5.69 9.49
C ILE A 289 2.85 5.72 10.39
N HIS A 290 2.73 4.72 11.28
CA HIS A 290 1.67 4.62 12.28
C HIS A 290 1.62 5.83 13.21
N TYR A 291 2.79 6.31 13.62
CA TYR A 291 2.89 7.49 14.48
C TYR A 291 2.45 8.75 13.75
N VAL A 292 2.93 8.97 12.52
CA VAL A 292 2.54 10.11 11.67
C VAL A 292 1.03 10.17 11.50
N ILE A 293 0.37 9.05 11.21
CA ILE A 293 -1.09 9.00 11.10
C ILE A 293 -1.74 9.40 12.44
N ARG A 294 -1.26 8.86 13.57
CA ARG A 294 -1.81 9.14 14.90
C ARG A 294 -1.58 10.57 15.41
N LEU A 295 -0.68 11.35 14.79
CA LEU A 295 -0.53 12.77 15.09
C LEU A 295 -1.72 13.62 14.61
N ASN A 296 -2.51 13.12 13.68
CA ASN A 296 -3.71 13.82 13.22
C ASN A 296 -4.76 13.94 14.32
N LYS A 297 -5.58 14.98 14.21
CA LYS A 297 -6.81 15.07 14.98
C LYS A 297 -7.88 14.21 14.34
N PHE A 298 -8.55 13.40 15.15
CA PHE A 298 -9.61 12.52 14.70
C PHE A 298 -10.91 12.82 15.44
N ALA A 299 -12.03 12.83 14.71
CA ALA A 299 -13.37 12.88 15.30
C ALA A 299 -13.75 11.56 15.97
N GLN A 300 -13.14 10.45 15.54
CA GLN A 300 -13.29 9.11 16.11
C GLN A 300 -11.95 8.38 16.09
N SER A 301 -11.71 7.43 17.00
CA SER A 301 -10.47 6.66 16.98
C SER A 301 -10.26 5.94 15.63
N PRO A 302 -9.11 6.12 14.96
CA PRO A 302 -8.76 5.36 13.75
C PRO A 302 -8.27 3.94 14.08
N ASP A 303 -8.04 3.65 15.36
CA ASP A 303 -7.72 2.32 15.85
C ASP A 303 -8.99 1.45 15.92
N ILE A 304 -9.02 0.39 15.13
CA ILE A 304 -10.04 -0.65 15.14
C ILE A 304 -9.75 -1.59 16.32
N PRO A 305 -10.68 -1.80 17.25
CA PRO A 305 -10.54 -2.79 18.30
C PRO A 305 -10.34 -4.18 17.70
N LEU A 306 -9.24 -4.84 18.04
CA LEU A 306 -9.07 -6.24 17.72
C LEU A 306 -9.89 -7.07 18.72
N GLY A 307 -10.60 -8.05 18.21
CA GLY A 307 -11.39 -8.96 19.02
C GLY A 307 -10.54 -10.02 19.73
N ALA A 308 -11.19 -11.12 20.09
CA ALA A 308 -10.51 -12.25 20.73
C ALA A 308 -9.41 -12.85 19.84
N GLU A 309 -8.40 -13.44 20.48
CA GLU A 309 -7.39 -14.27 19.81
C GLU A 309 -8.08 -15.42 19.07
N ILE A 310 -7.47 -15.77 17.93
CA ILE A 310 -7.82 -16.97 17.19
C ILE A 310 -6.91 -18.09 17.66
N ASP A 311 -7.54 -19.12 18.22
CA ASP A 311 -6.89 -20.29 18.79
C ASP A 311 -7.14 -21.50 17.90
N TYR A 312 -6.38 -22.56 18.17
CA TYR A 312 -6.65 -23.89 17.66
C TYR A 312 -8.14 -24.29 17.85
N LEU A 313 -8.76 -24.82 16.79
CA LEU A 313 -10.18 -25.21 16.71
C LEU A 313 -11.20 -24.08 16.70
N ASN A 314 -10.78 -22.81 16.64
CA ASN A 314 -11.74 -21.76 16.34
C ASN A 314 -12.22 -21.89 14.88
N SER A 315 -13.51 -21.69 14.65
CA SER A 315 -14.00 -21.35 13.32
C SER A 315 -13.68 -19.90 12.99
N ILE A 316 -13.33 -19.66 11.74
CA ILE A 316 -13.13 -18.33 11.18
C ILE A 316 -13.92 -18.16 9.89
N ARG A 317 -14.12 -16.91 9.49
CA ARG A 317 -14.40 -16.48 8.13
C ARG A 317 -13.26 -15.58 7.66
N LEU A 318 -13.04 -15.57 6.35
CA LEU A 318 -12.05 -14.71 5.70
C LEU A 318 -12.81 -13.75 4.80
N LYS A 319 -12.81 -12.47 5.15
CA LYS A 319 -13.53 -11.42 4.41
C LYS A 319 -12.56 -10.57 3.62
N THR A 320 -12.74 -10.45 2.31
CA THR A 320 -11.94 -9.55 1.47
C THR A 320 -12.16 -8.09 1.89
N LEU A 321 -11.22 -7.21 1.54
CA LEU A 321 -11.32 -5.79 1.91
C LEU A 321 -12.54 -5.07 1.32
N ASP A 322 -13.06 -5.57 0.20
CA ASP A 322 -14.31 -5.08 -0.42
C ASP A 322 -15.59 -5.64 0.23
N GLY A 323 -15.46 -6.45 1.29
CA GLY A 323 -16.57 -6.92 2.11
C GLY A 323 -17.12 -8.31 1.77
N ARG A 324 -16.62 -8.97 0.71
CA ARG A 324 -17.06 -10.31 0.33
C ARG A 324 -16.39 -11.40 1.16
N TYR A 325 -16.99 -12.56 1.25
CA TYR A 325 -16.54 -13.69 2.06
C TYR A 325 -15.99 -14.81 1.20
N LEU A 326 -14.81 -15.33 1.57
CA LEU A 326 -14.29 -16.56 1.00
C LEU A 326 -15.28 -17.71 1.24
N ALA A 327 -15.64 -18.42 0.18
CA ALA A 327 -16.61 -19.50 0.21
C ALA A 327 -16.12 -20.71 -0.59
N VAL A 328 -16.64 -21.89 -0.24
CA VAL A 328 -16.54 -23.08 -1.09
C VAL A 328 -17.69 -23.08 -2.10
N ASP A 329 -17.33 -23.12 -3.38
CA ASP A 329 -18.23 -23.38 -4.50
C ASP A 329 -18.35 -24.91 -4.72
N ILE A 330 -19.51 -25.44 -4.39
CA ILE A 330 -19.85 -26.87 -4.50
C ILE A 330 -20.46 -27.23 -5.86
N GLN A 331 -20.75 -26.25 -6.73
CA GLN A 331 -21.26 -26.47 -8.09
C GLN A 331 -20.52 -25.60 -9.11
N PRO A 332 -19.19 -25.76 -9.25
CA PRO A 332 -18.47 -24.87 -10.13
C PRO A 332 -18.86 -25.09 -11.60
N PRO A 333 -19.20 -24.01 -12.33
CA PRO A 333 -19.35 -24.08 -13.77
C PRO A 333 -18.07 -24.64 -14.41
N GLY A 334 -18.22 -25.65 -15.28
CA GLY A 334 -17.12 -26.13 -16.13
C GLY A 334 -16.25 -27.27 -15.62
N ASN A 335 -16.48 -27.89 -14.46
CA ASN A 335 -15.95 -29.22 -14.11
C ASN A 335 -16.66 -29.76 -12.85
N GLY A 336 -17.67 -30.62 -13.01
CA GLY A 336 -18.49 -31.12 -11.89
C GLY A 336 -17.80 -32.08 -10.91
N LYS A 337 -16.46 -32.15 -10.90
CA LYS A 337 -15.66 -33.05 -10.05
C LYS A 337 -14.75 -32.35 -9.04
N LEU A 338 -14.68 -31.01 -9.04
CA LEU A 338 -13.78 -30.24 -8.17
C LEU A 338 -14.60 -29.21 -7.43
N SER A 339 -14.51 -29.11 -6.09
CA SER A 339 -15.03 -27.96 -5.35
C SER A 339 -13.94 -26.89 -5.29
N LEU A 340 -14.26 -25.64 -5.65
CA LEU A 340 -13.30 -24.54 -5.73
C LEU A 340 -13.61 -23.47 -4.68
N LEU A 341 -12.64 -22.63 -4.37
CA LEU A 341 -12.88 -21.42 -3.59
C LEU A 341 -13.36 -20.28 -4.49
N THR A 342 -14.33 -19.52 -3.99
CA THR A 342 -14.87 -18.29 -4.59
C THR A 342 -15.09 -17.25 -3.49
N VAL A 343 -15.69 -16.11 -3.83
CA VAL A 343 -16.16 -15.11 -2.86
C VAL A 343 -17.65 -14.82 -3.05
N VAL A 344 -18.36 -14.59 -1.96
CA VAL A 344 -19.80 -14.31 -1.91
C VAL A 344 -20.09 -13.09 -1.06
N ASP A 345 -21.19 -12.38 -1.31
CA ASP A 345 -21.47 -11.13 -0.59
C ASP A 345 -21.90 -11.37 0.86
N GLU A 346 -22.57 -12.49 1.15
CA GLU A 346 -23.16 -12.78 2.46
C GLU A 346 -22.52 -13.99 3.13
N PRO A 347 -22.26 -13.94 4.45
CA PRO A 347 -21.69 -15.06 5.17
C PRO A 347 -22.70 -16.20 5.32
N SER A 348 -22.23 -17.43 5.17
CA SER A 348 -23.02 -18.65 5.43
C SER A 348 -22.15 -19.76 6.02
N ASP A 349 -22.67 -20.97 6.22
CA ASP A 349 -21.83 -22.10 6.67
C ASP A 349 -20.72 -22.44 5.65
N ASN A 350 -20.94 -22.22 4.35
CA ASN A 350 -19.93 -22.44 3.31
C ASN A 350 -18.74 -21.46 3.33
N THR A 351 -18.81 -20.43 4.19
CA THR A 351 -17.74 -19.44 4.42
C THR A 351 -16.93 -19.73 5.68
N ARG A 352 -17.27 -20.80 6.42
CA ARG A 352 -16.67 -21.11 7.71
C ARG A 352 -15.56 -22.13 7.56
N PHE A 353 -14.41 -21.81 8.16
CA PHE A 353 -13.23 -22.66 8.15
C PHE A 353 -12.73 -22.86 9.58
N LEU A 354 -12.46 -24.11 9.94
CA LEU A 354 -11.85 -24.50 11.20
C LEU A 354 -10.33 -24.39 11.08
N ILE A 355 -9.71 -23.66 12.01
CA ILE A 355 -8.24 -23.58 12.11
C ILE A 355 -7.70 -24.83 12.78
N ARG A 356 -6.83 -25.56 12.07
CA ARG A 356 -6.12 -26.72 12.61
C ARG A 356 -4.62 -26.51 12.52
N GLU A 357 -3.97 -26.58 13.67
CA GLU A 357 -2.51 -26.61 13.75
C GLU A 357 -1.99 -28.00 13.39
N ARG A 358 -0.85 -28.07 12.68
CA ARG A 358 -0.28 -29.31 12.16
C ARG A 358 -0.08 -30.39 13.23
N ARG A 359 0.40 -30.02 14.43
CA ARG A 359 0.68 -30.90 15.58
C ARG A 359 -0.54 -31.12 16.48
N LYS A 360 -1.70 -30.56 16.14
CA LYS A 360 -2.96 -30.68 16.89
C LYS A 360 -2.86 -30.20 18.36
N ASN A 361 -2.01 -29.20 18.63
CA ASN A 361 -1.85 -28.67 19.97
C ASN A 361 -2.99 -27.71 20.35
N SER A 362 -3.78 -28.08 21.36
CA SER A 362 -4.92 -27.27 21.82
C SER A 362 -4.56 -25.97 22.53
N ALA A 363 -3.31 -25.80 22.94
CA ALA A 363 -2.82 -24.56 23.53
C ALA A 363 -2.20 -23.61 22.48
N TRP A 364 -2.27 -23.96 21.20
CA TRP A 364 -1.67 -23.15 20.14
C TRP A 364 -2.58 -21.98 19.74
N THR A 365 -2.06 -20.77 19.89
CA THR A 365 -2.64 -19.55 19.34
C THR A 365 -2.15 -19.36 17.91
N TRP A 366 -2.99 -18.87 17.01
CA TRP A 366 -2.65 -18.72 15.59
C TRP A 366 -1.73 -17.51 15.38
N PRO A 367 -0.42 -17.67 15.09
CA PRO A 367 0.48 -16.54 14.94
C PRO A 367 0.60 -16.10 13.48
N PHE A 368 1.05 -14.87 13.27
CA PHE A 368 1.62 -14.47 12.00
C PHE A 368 2.91 -15.24 11.70
N SER A 369 3.12 -15.56 10.42
CA SER A 369 4.37 -16.13 9.95
C SER A 369 5.42 -15.04 9.84
N GLY A 370 6.29 -14.91 10.85
CA GLY A 370 7.37 -13.92 10.86
C GLY A 370 8.59 -14.29 10.01
N ASN A 371 8.46 -15.21 9.04
CA ASN A 371 9.55 -15.61 8.16
C ASN A 371 9.04 -15.85 6.72
N LEU A 372 9.60 -15.09 5.77
CA LEU A 372 9.34 -15.28 4.34
C LEU A 372 10.11 -16.50 3.76
N ASP A 373 11.13 -17.01 4.46
CA ASP A 373 12.04 -18.07 4.03
C ASP A 373 11.85 -19.41 4.78
N ALA A 374 10.86 -19.54 5.68
CA ALA A 374 10.65 -20.76 6.46
C ALA A 374 9.62 -21.71 5.84
N ASP A 375 9.97 -22.34 4.72
CA ASP A 375 9.14 -23.38 4.07
C ASP A 375 9.31 -24.77 4.70
N SER A 376 9.86 -24.86 5.91
CA SER A 376 9.92 -26.14 6.61
C SER A 376 8.58 -26.42 7.29
N CYS A 377 8.09 -27.65 7.17
CA CYS A 377 6.87 -28.07 7.85
C CYS A 377 6.95 -27.87 9.38
N GLY A 378 8.17 -27.70 9.94
CA GLY A 378 8.44 -27.42 11.34
C GLY A 378 8.27 -25.97 11.79
N ALA A 379 8.02 -25.02 10.88
CA ALA A 379 7.80 -23.61 11.21
C ALA A 379 6.51 -23.40 12.01
N ASN A 380 6.54 -22.49 12.98
CA ASN A 380 5.47 -22.26 13.96
C ASN A 380 4.20 -21.57 13.39
N GLY A 381 4.07 -21.40 12.07
CA GLY A 381 2.94 -20.70 11.42
C GLY A 381 2.02 -21.59 10.56
N ASN A 382 2.32 -22.88 10.41
CA ASN A 382 1.62 -23.77 9.49
C ASN A 382 0.22 -24.13 9.99
N ILE A 383 -0.81 -23.73 9.25
CA ILE A 383 -2.21 -24.12 9.50
C ILE A 383 -2.79 -24.96 8.38
N ARG A 384 -3.81 -25.74 8.72
CA ARG A 384 -4.77 -26.31 7.79
C ARG A 384 -6.10 -25.62 7.99
N LEU A 385 -6.74 -25.25 6.89
CA LEU A 385 -8.11 -24.73 6.89
C LEU A 385 -9.04 -25.87 6.51
N ALA A 386 -9.83 -26.34 7.48
CA ALA A 386 -10.83 -27.37 7.23
C ALA A 386 -12.20 -26.72 7.03
N HIS A 387 -12.89 -27.03 5.93
CA HIS A 387 -14.23 -26.52 5.69
C HIS A 387 -15.21 -27.07 6.75
N VAL A 388 -16.04 -26.21 7.32
CA VAL A 388 -16.96 -26.58 8.40
C VAL A 388 -18.29 -27.04 7.80
N ASP A 389 -18.35 -28.29 7.35
CA ASP A 389 -19.62 -29.00 7.14
C ASP A 389 -19.65 -30.28 7.99
N SER A 390 -20.76 -30.45 8.70
CA SER A 390 -21.01 -31.49 9.71
C SER A 390 -20.99 -32.93 9.20
N SER A 391 -20.99 -33.15 7.89
CA SER A 391 -21.00 -34.47 7.26
C SER A 391 -19.61 -35.01 6.90
N ILE A 392 -18.58 -34.18 7.03
CA ILE A 392 -17.33 -34.30 6.26
C ILE A 392 -16.21 -35.09 6.98
N GLY A 393 -16.29 -35.26 8.29
CA GLY A 393 -15.22 -35.92 9.05
C GLY A 393 -13.97 -35.05 9.19
N ASN A 394 -12.95 -35.60 9.86
CA ASN A 394 -11.87 -34.80 10.42
C ASN A 394 -10.74 -34.40 9.46
N ASP A 395 -10.69 -34.85 8.21
CA ASP A 395 -9.46 -34.67 7.41
C ASP A 395 -9.63 -33.94 6.07
N THR A 396 -10.81 -33.39 5.78
CA THR A 396 -11.07 -32.56 4.59
C THR A 396 -10.56 -31.13 4.78
N VAL A 397 -9.72 -30.67 3.85
CA VAL A 397 -9.01 -29.40 3.96
C VAL A 397 -8.98 -28.66 2.64
N LEU A 398 -8.67 -27.37 2.73
CA LEU A 398 -8.35 -26.58 1.55
C LEU A 398 -7.00 -27.02 0.97
N SER A 399 -6.97 -27.25 -0.34
CA SER A 399 -5.77 -27.65 -1.07
C SER A 399 -5.71 -27.02 -2.46
N CYS A 400 -4.52 -27.10 -3.07
CA CYS A 400 -4.29 -26.62 -4.42
C CYS A 400 -4.59 -27.73 -5.43
N VAL A 401 -5.53 -27.50 -6.33
CA VAL A 401 -5.90 -28.43 -7.39
C VAL A 401 -5.07 -28.15 -8.65
N LYS A 402 -4.39 -29.18 -9.15
CA LYS A 402 -3.45 -29.09 -10.28
C LYS A 402 -4.03 -29.39 -11.68
N ASP A 403 -5.20 -30.04 -11.76
CA ASP A 403 -5.68 -30.68 -12.99
C ASP A 403 -6.67 -29.84 -13.84
N SER A 404 -6.75 -28.53 -13.63
CA SER A 404 -7.75 -27.63 -14.24
C SER A 404 -7.22 -26.77 -15.40
N GLY A 405 -6.50 -27.38 -16.36
CA GLY A 405 -6.20 -26.69 -17.63
C GLY A 405 -5.02 -25.70 -17.61
N GLY A 406 -4.09 -25.84 -16.66
CA GLY A 406 -2.83 -25.07 -16.62
C GLY A 406 -2.77 -24.01 -15.52
N PHE A 407 -3.91 -23.63 -14.94
CA PHE A 407 -3.98 -22.82 -13.72
C PHE A 407 -4.22 -23.69 -12.48
N LEU A 408 -3.53 -23.34 -11.40
CA LEU A 408 -3.63 -23.96 -10.08
C LEU A 408 -4.70 -23.24 -9.24
N TYR A 409 -5.82 -23.90 -8.93
CA TYR A 409 -6.90 -23.30 -8.13
C TYR A 409 -6.89 -23.81 -6.69
N TRP A 410 -7.43 -23.01 -5.77
CA TRP A 410 -7.70 -23.45 -4.41
C TRP A 410 -9.09 -24.06 -4.31
N GLY A 411 -9.22 -25.17 -3.58
CA GLY A 411 -10.46 -25.90 -3.44
C GLY A 411 -10.49 -26.75 -2.19
N VAL A 412 -11.54 -27.55 -2.04
CA VAL A 412 -11.65 -28.53 -0.96
C VAL A 412 -11.21 -29.89 -1.50
N SER A 413 -10.21 -30.50 -0.85
CA SER A 413 -9.85 -31.90 -1.05
C SER A 413 -10.62 -32.78 -0.06
N TRP A 414 -11.31 -33.77 -0.60
CA TRP A 414 -12.05 -34.76 0.18
C TRP A 414 -11.17 -35.92 0.69
N ASP A 415 -9.88 -35.90 0.34
CA ASP A 415 -8.88 -36.88 0.80
C ASP A 415 -8.23 -36.44 2.13
N GLN A 416 -7.44 -37.34 2.73
CA GLN A 416 -6.77 -37.05 4.01
C GLN A 416 -5.73 -35.95 3.87
N ALA A 417 -5.78 -34.99 4.81
CA ALA A 417 -4.87 -33.86 4.85
C ALA A 417 -3.38 -34.26 4.94
N ASP A 418 -2.60 -34.01 3.90
CA ASP A 418 -1.17 -34.33 3.85
C ASP A 418 -0.30 -33.18 4.42
N GLU A 419 1.02 -33.37 4.47
CA GLU A 419 1.93 -32.34 4.98
C GLU A 419 2.15 -31.16 4.01
N ARG A 420 1.60 -31.23 2.80
CA ARG A 420 1.76 -30.24 1.73
C ARG A 420 0.62 -29.23 1.71
N GLU A 421 -0.48 -29.50 2.42
CA GLU A 421 -1.68 -28.66 2.51
C GLU A 421 -1.64 -27.68 3.70
N THR A 422 -0.47 -27.10 3.96
CA THR A 422 -0.30 -26.10 5.04
C THR A 422 -0.15 -24.68 4.50
N PHE A 423 -0.77 -23.75 5.20
CA PHE A 423 -0.78 -22.33 4.89
C PHE A 423 -0.06 -21.52 5.97
N LEU A 424 0.44 -20.36 5.56
CA LEU A 424 1.11 -19.39 6.42
C LEU A 424 0.36 -18.06 6.30
N PRO A 425 -0.21 -17.53 7.41
CA PRO A 425 -0.77 -16.18 7.41
C PRO A 425 0.34 -15.14 7.51
N TYR A 426 0.22 -14.05 6.79
CA TYR A 426 1.15 -12.92 6.85
C TYR A 426 0.39 -11.63 7.13
N ASN A 427 0.96 -10.72 7.90
CA ASN A 427 0.44 -9.36 7.97
C ASN A 427 1.00 -8.61 6.74
N PRO A 428 0.16 -8.19 5.78
CA PRO A 428 0.65 -7.48 4.60
C PRO A 428 1.30 -6.12 4.94
N ALA A 429 0.98 -5.53 6.10
CA ALA A 429 1.62 -4.32 6.58
C ALA A 429 2.93 -4.57 7.37
N ASP A 430 3.15 -5.81 7.82
CA ASP A 430 4.34 -6.22 8.58
C ASP A 430 4.60 -7.72 8.42
N THR A 431 5.26 -8.08 7.32
CA THR A 431 5.57 -9.47 6.99
C THR A 431 6.53 -10.14 7.98
N GLY A 432 7.13 -9.37 8.90
CA GLY A 432 7.98 -9.87 9.98
C GLY A 432 7.25 -10.10 11.31
N SER A 433 5.96 -9.76 11.39
CA SER A 433 5.18 -9.86 12.62
C SER A 433 5.21 -11.29 13.19
N LYS A 434 5.43 -11.37 14.50
CA LYS A 434 5.34 -12.61 15.30
C LYS A 434 4.13 -12.58 16.23
N ASP A 435 3.22 -11.65 16.01
CA ASP A 435 2.04 -11.47 16.86
C ASP A 435 1.01 -12.58 16.65
N VAL A 436 0.09 -12.69 17.61
CA VAL A 436 -1.07 -13.57 17.53
C VAL A 436 -2.17 -12.93 16.70
N ILE A 437 -2.78 -13.70 15.81
CA ILE A 437 -3.93 -13.32 15.00
C ILE A 437 -5.17 -13.26 15.90
N ARG A 438 -5.92 -12.18 15.74
CA ARG A 438 -7.17 -11.87 16.42
C ARG A 438 -8.26 -11.62 15.38
N HIS A 439 -9.50 -11.70 15.83
CA HIS A 439 -10.62 -11.16 15.05
C HIS A 439 -10.34 -9.69 14.67
N GLY A 440 -10.49 -9.36 13.40
CA GLY A 440 -10.22 -8.04 12.82
C GLY A 440 -8.82 -7.89 12.22
N ASN A 441 -7.89 -8.84 12.42
CA ASN A 441 -6.59 -8.76 11.76
C ASN A 441 -6.71 -8.94 10.25
N ILE A 442 -5.92 -8.19 9.50
CA ILE A 442 -5.75 -8.35 8.06
C ILE A 442 -4.61 -9.34 7.82
N ILE A 443 -4.86 -10.35 7.00
CA ILE A 443 -3.88 -11.37 6.63
C ILE A 443 -3.81 -11.56 5.11
N VAL A 444 -2.65 -12.00 4.64
CA VAL A 444 -2.47 -12.70 3.36
C VAL A 444 -2.20 -14.17 3.64
N ILE A 445 -2.72 -15.06 2.80
CA ILE A 445 -2.50 -16.50 2.92
C ILE A 445 -1.51 -16.95 1.84
N ARG A 446 -0.40 -17.54 2.29
CA ARG A 446 0.64 -18.13 1.44
C ARG A 446 0.74 -19.64 1.65
N THR A 447 1.26 -20.32 0.65
CA THR A 447 1.61 -21.73 0.66
C THR A 447 3.08 -21.97 0.98
N LEU A 448 3.43 -23.23 1.26
CA LEU A 448 4.81 -23.71 1.30
C LEU A 448 5.55 -23.61 -0.05
N TRP A 449 4.87 -23.30 -1.16
CA TRP A 449 5.45 -23.24 -2.51
C TRP A 449 5.67 -21.80 -2.97
N HIS A 450 5.71 -20.85 -2.04
CA HIS A 450 5.80 -19.41 -2.30
C HIS A 450 4.67 -18.85 -3.18
N MET A 451 3.55 -19.57 -3.28
CA MET A 451 2.35 -19.07 -3.95
C MET A 451 1.40 -18.42 -2.95
N TYR A 452 0.71 -17.38 -3.38
CA TYR A 452 -0.26 -16.64 -2.61
C TYR A 452 -1.68 -16.88 -3.11
N TRP A 453 -2.65 -16.73 -2.24
CA TRP A 453 -4.06 -16.76 -2.63
C TRP A 453 -4.42 -15.45 -3.32
N LYS A 454 -4.98 -15.54 -4.54
CA LYS A 454 -5.48 -14.39 -5.29
C LYS A 454 -6.90 -14.66 -5.78
N VAL A 455 -7.78 -13.69 -5.56
CA VAL A 455 -9.16 -13.65 -6.07
C VAL A 455 -9.16 -12.87 -7.39
N ASP A 456 -9.63 -13.49 -8.48
CA ASP A 456 -9.77 -12.84 -9.79
C ASP A 456 -10.81 -13.60 -10.62
N PHE A 457 -11.05 -13.14 -11.84
CA PHE A 457 -11.90 -13.82 -12.81
C PHE A 457 -11.14 -14.94 -13.54
N ASP A 458 -11.77 -16.09 -13.71
CA ASP A 458 -11.29 -17.13 -14.63
C ASP A 458 -11.64 -16.82 -16.10
N GLU A 459 -11.23 -17.70 -17.01
CA GLU A 459 -11.48 -17.56 -18.46
C GLU A 459 -12.98 -17.52 -18.83
N SER A 460 -13.84 -17.96 -17.91
CA SER A 460 -15.30 -17.93 -18.06
C SER A 460 -15.95 -16.79 -17.26
N TYR A 461 -15.16 -15.83 -16.76
CA TYR A 461 -15.59 -14.68 -15.96
C TYR A 461 -16.23 -15.05 -14.62
N HIS A 462 -15.94 -16.23 -14.08
CA HIS A 462 -16.33 -16.56 -12.72
C HIS A 462 -15.24 -16.11 -11.73
N THR A 463 -15.65 -15.53 -10.60
CA THR A 463 -14.71 -15.16 -9.55
C THR A 463 -14.19 -16.41 -8.83
N ARG A 464 -12.87 -16.60 -8.82
CA ARG A 464 -12.18 -17.77 -8.27
C ARG A 464 -11.01 -17.37 -7.39
N VAL A 465 -10.63 -18.26 -6.49
CA VAL A 465 -9.34 -18.16 -5.79
C VAL A 465 -8.34 -19.11 -6.43
N TYR A 466 -7.20 -18.57 -6.87
CA TYR A 466 -6.12 -19.34 -7.47
C TYR A 466 -4.78 -19.03 -6.80
N ALA A 467 -3.80 -19.87 -7.12
CA ALA A 467 -2.46 -19.73 -6.64
C ALA A 467 -1.70 -18.77 -7.57
N SER A 468 -1.27 -17.63 -7.01
CA SER A 468 -0.42 -16.65 -7.70
C SER A 468 1.03 -16.85 -7.28
N ALA A 469 1.94 -16.99 -8.25
CA ALA A 469 3.39 -16.92 -8.02
C ALA A 469 3.92 -15.47 -8.11
N GLY A 470 3.03 -14.48 -8.23
CA GLY A 470 3.37 -13.07 -8.24
C GLY A 470 3.85 -12.56 -6.87
N PRO A 471 4.26 -11.30 -6.78
CA PRO A 471 4.62 -10.66 -5.51
C PRO A 471 3.46 -10.74 -4.49
N ILE A 472 3.79 -10.72 -3.20
CA ILE A 472 2.80 -10.74 -2.10
C ILE A 472 1.76 -9.60 -2.23
N ALA A 473 2.13 -8.51 -2.88
CA ALA A 473 1.28 -7.40 -3.28
C ALA A 473 0.04 -7.80 -4.07
N ASP A 474 0.18 -8.82 -4.93
CA ASP A 474 -0.89 -9.31 -5.78
C ASP A 474 -1.84 -10.25 -5.02
N ALA A 475 -1.49 -10.61 -3.78
CA ALA A 475 -2.29 -11.49 -2.98
C ALA A 475 -3.55 -10.81 -2.46
N THR A 476 -4.62 -11.58 -2.35
CA THR A 476 -5.84 -11.09 -1.72
C THR A 476 -5.64 -10.98 -0.22
N GLN A 477 -5.94 -9.80 0.30
CA GLN A 477 -5.97 -9.53 1.73
C GLN A 477 -7.33 -9.88 2.32
N PHE A 478 -7.31 -10.56 3.47
CA PHE A 478 -8.49 -11.02 4.19
C PHE A 478 -8.51 -10.46 5.61
N VAL A 479 -9.63 -9.88 6.02
CA VAL A 479 -9.96 -9.64 7.43
C VAL A 479 -10.41 -10.96 8.05
N VAL A 480 -9.73 -11.37 9.13
CA VAL A 480 -10.06 -12.57 9.88
C VAL A 480 -11.22 -12.30 10.82
N GLU A 481 -12.30 -13.07 10.71
CA GLU A 481 -13.43 -13.00 11.62
C GLU A 481 -13.56 -14.32 12.40
N LYS A 482 -13.45 -14.28 13.73
CA LYS A 482 -13.86 -15.42 14.59
C LYS A 482 -15.35 -15.70 14.38
N ALA A 483 -15.71 -16.93 14.03
CA ALA A 483 -16.99 -17.31 13.44
C ALA A 483 -17.83 -18.25 14.29
#